data_AF-A0A382VMG2-F1
#
_entry.id   AF-A0A382VMG2-F1
#
_cell.length_a   1.000
_cell.length_b   1.000
_cell.length_c   1.000
_cell.angle_alpha   90.00
_cell.angle_beta   90.00
_cell.angle_gamma   90.00
#
_symmetry.space_group_name_H-M   'P 1'
#
loop_
_entity.id
_entity.type
_entity.pdbx_description
1 polymer ?
#
loop_
_entity_poly.entity_id
_entity_poly.type
_entity_poly.pdbx_seq_one_letter_code
_entity_poly.pdbx_strand_id
1 'polypeptide(L)' 'GTLGDYINKGLISERAIIISTYALCGFANFSSIGIQIGGISAIAPSRKSDLAKVGLKAMFGGAIASWLTATIAGIFI' A
#
# COMPACT_ATOMS: atom_id res chain seq x y z
N GLY A 1 -9.84 6.53 13.63
CA GLY A 1 -10.63 7.21 12.60
C GLY A 1 -10.09 6.81 11.26
N THR A 2 -10.95 6.74 10.25
CA THR A 2 -10.56 6.56 8.85
C THR A 2 -10.19 7.92 8.23
N LEU A 3 -9.49 7.92 7.09
CA LEU A 3 -9.26 9.17 6.34
C LEU A 3 -10.57 9.89 6.03
N GLY A 4 -11.62 9.15 5.67
CA GLY A 4 -12.96 9.70 5.45
C GLY A 4 -13.52 10.43 6.67
N ASP A 5 -13.33 9.89 7.88
CA ASP A 5 -13.77 10.55 9.11
C ASP A 5 -13.05 11.90 9.33
N TYR A 6 -11.75 11.95 9.02
CA TYR A 6 -10.94 13.17 9.19
C TYR A 6 -11.32 14.25 8.17
N ILE A 7 -11.63 13.85 6.93
CA ILE A 7 -12.15 14.73 5.88
C ILE A 7 -13.50 15.32 6.31
N ASN A 8 -14.45 14.47 6.70
CA ASN A 8 -15.82 14.91 7.04
C ASN A 8 -15.86 15.85 8.25
N LYS A 9 -14.91 15.71 9.18
CA LYS A 9 -14.81 16.57 10.37
C LYS A 9 -13.98 17.84 10.14
N GLY A 10 -13.41 18.04 8.95
CA GLY A 10 -12.55 19.20 8.65
C GLY A 10 -11.29 19.27 9.51
N LEU A 11 -10.77 18.12 9.96
CA LEU A 11 -9.65 18.05 10.91
C LEU A 11 -8.26 18.10 10.24
N ILE A 12 -8.22 18.05 8.92
CA ILE A 12 -6.99 18.00 8.11
C ILE A 12 -7.09 18.95 6.92
N SER A 13 -5.95 19.48 6.48
CA SER A 13 -5.88 20.38 5.31
C SER A 13 -6.05 19.63 3.99
N GLU A 14 -6.42 20.36 2.93
CA GLU A 14 -6.53 19.83 1.56
C GLU A 14 -5.24 19.11 1.12
N ARG A 15 -4.08 19.70 1.41
CA ARG A 15 -2.78 19.06 1.15
C ARG A 15 -2.63 17.71 1.86
N ALA A 16 -3.04 17.62 3.12
CA ALA A 16 -2.98 16.36 3.88
C ALA A 16 -3.96 15.31 3.34
N ILE A 17 -5.15 15.73 2.85
CA ILE A 17 -6.12 14.86 2.19
C ILE A 17 -5.49 14.20 0.95
N ILE A 18 -4.85 15.00 0.08
CA ILE A 18 -4.27 14.48 -1.16
C ILE A 18 -3.10 13.53 -0.87
N ILE A 19 -2.16 13.93 -0.01
CA ILE A 19 -1.02 13.08 0.37
C ILE A 19 -1.51 11.75 0.96
N SER A 20 -2.46 11.79 1.89
CA SER A 20 -2.99 10.58 2.55
C SER A 20 -3.73 9.67 1.56
N THR A 21 -4.43 10.24 0.59
CA THR A 21 -5.13 9.49 -0.46
C THR A 21 -4.15 8.66 -1.29
N TYR A 22 -3.07 9.27 -1.77
CA TYR A 22 -2.03 8.55 -2.52
C TYR A 22 -1.27 7.55 -1.64
N ALA A 23 -0.98 7.91 -0.39
CA ALA A 23 -0.26 7.02 0.53
C ALA A 23 -1.06 5.74 0.86
N LEU A 24 -2.39 5.82 0.85
CA LEU A 24 -3.30 4.71 1.11
C LEU A 24 -3.73 3.97 -0.17
N CYS A 25 -3.37 4.45 -1.36
CA CYS A 25 -3.75 3.88 -2.65
C CYS A 25 -2.92 2.63 -3.02
N GLY A 26 -2.83 1.66 -2.11
CA GLY A 26 -2.04 0.45 -2.31
C GLY A 26 -2.49 -0.72 -1.44
N PHE A 27 -2.24 -1.94 -1.93
CA PHE A 27 -2.50 -3.18 -1.20
C PHE A 27 -1.27 -3.66 -0.40
N ALA A 28 -0.46 -2.73 0.13
CA ALA A 28 0.72 -3.07 0.90
C ALA A 28 0.35 -3.36 2.37
N ASN A 29 -0.06 -4.59 2.65
CA ASN A 29 -0.42 -5.05 4.00
C ASN A 29 -0.13 -6.55 4.17
N PHE A 30 -0.21 -7.05 5.41
CA PHE A 30 0.09 -8.45 5.72
C PHE A 30 -0.85 -9.44 5.03
N SER A 31 -2.14 -9.14 4.91
CA SER A 31 -3.12 -10.00 4.23
C SER A 31 -2.78 -10.14 2.74
N SER A 32 -2.31 -9.07 2.11
CA SER A 32 -1.90 -9.08 0.70
C SER A 32 -0.68 -9.97 0.41
N ILE A 33 0.16 -10.27 1.41
CA ILE A 33 1.20 -11.30 1.28
C ILE A 33 0.55 -12.67 1.06
N GLY A 34 -0.44 -13.02 1.88
CA GLY A 34 -1.19 -14.27 1.77
C GLY A 34 -1.92 -14.39 0.44
N ILE A 35 -2.56 -13.30 -0.02
CA ILE A 35 -3.24 -13.24 -1.33
C ILE A 35 -2.24 -13.53 -2.46
N GLN A 36 -1.08 -12.88 -2.46
CA GLN A 36 -0.06 -13.08 -3.49
C GLN A 36 0.55 -14.48 -3.44
N ILE A 37 0.86 -15.00 -2.25
CA ILE A 37 1.35 -16.38 -2.11
C ILE A 37 0.31 -17.36 -2.63
N GLY A 38 -0.96 -17.23 -2.24
CA GLY A 38 -2.04 -18.11 -2.68
C GLY A 38 -2.27 -18.04 -4.20
N GLY A 39 -2.43 -16.83 -4.74
CA GLY A 39 -2.71 -16.60 -6.15
C GLY A 39 -1.56 -17.03 -7.07
N ILE A 40 -0.33 -16.59 -6.78
CA ILE A 40 0.83 -16.91 -7.64
C ILE A 40 1.22 -18.39 -7.48
N SER A 41 1.13 -18.98 -6.28
CA SER A 41 1.43 -20.40 -6.11
C SER A 41 0.42 -21.33 -6.79
N ALA A 42 -0.81 -20.86 -7.06
CA ALA A 42 -1.76 -21.63 -7.87
C ALA A 42 -1.32 -21.74 -9.34
N ILE A 43 -0.60 -20.74 -9.87
CA ILE A 43 -0.09 -20.70 -11.24
C ILE A 43 1.32 -21.30 -11.34
N ALA A 44 2.14 -21.12 -10.30
CA ALA A 44 3.52 -21.59 -10.21
C ALA A 44 3.81 -22.27 -8.85
N PRO A 45 3.34 -23.51 -8.62
CA PRO A 45 3.45 -24.19 -7.32
C PRO A 45 4.89 -24.33 -6.80
N SER A 46 5.85 -24.54 -7.71
CA SER A 46 7.27 -24.68 -7.38
C SER A 46 7.90 -23.41 -6.81
N ARG A 47 7.26 -22.24 -6.97
CA ARG A 47 7.77 -20.93 -6.53
C ARG A 47 7.24 -20.49 -5.17
N LYS A 48 6.37 -21.26 -4.52
CA LYS A 48 5.77 -20.92 -3.22
C LYS A 48 6.80 -20.54 -2.15
N SER A 49 7.90 -21.29 -2.07
CA SER A 49 8.97 -21.01 -1.10
C SER A 49 9.66 -19.68 -1.38
N ASP A 50 9.90 -19.34 -2.65
CA ASP A 50 10.51 -18.06 -3.04
C ASP A 50 9.60 -16.89 -2.68
N LEU A 51 8.29 -17.02 -2.98
CA LEU A 51 7.28 -16.00 -2.65
C LEU A 51 7.20 -15.76 -1.13
N ALA A 52 7.22 -16.82 -0.34
CA ALA A 52 7.22 -16.70 1.12
C ALA A 52 8.48 -15.98 1.64
N LYS A 53 9.66 -16.25 1.06
CA LYS A 53 10.92 -15.60 1.44
C LYS A 53 10.93 -14.10 1.14
N VAL A 54 10.28 -13.66 0.06
CA VAL A 54 10.26 -12.24 -0.34
C VAL A 54 9.03 -11.48 0.12
N GLY A 55 7.99 -12.14 0.64
CA GLY A 55 6.68 -11.55 0.92
C GLY A 55 6.72 -10.27 1.77
N LEU A 56 7.48 -10.26 2.88
CA LEU A 56 7.63 -9.07 3.71
C LEU A 56 8.37 -7.94 2.97
N LYS A 57 9.43 -8.27 2.20
CA LYS A 57 10.16 -7.29 1.40
C LYS A 57 9.28 -6.68 0.32
N ALA A 58 8.45 -7.51 -0.34
CA ALA A 58 7.50 -7.05 -1.34
C ALA A 58 6.41 -6.15 -0.74
N MET A 59 5.90 -6.47 0.45
CA MET A 59 4.93 -5.63 1.17
C MET A 59 5.52 -4.24 1.46
N PHE A 60 6.70 -4.17 2.07
CA PHE A 60 7.34 -2.88 2.36
C PHE A 60 7.73 -2.13 1.07
N GLY A 61 8.17 -2.84 0.03
CA GLY A 61 8.43 -2.26 -1.28
C GLY A 61 7.19 -1.58 -1.87
N GLY A 62 6.02 -2.23 -1.79
CA GLY A 62 4.75 -1.65 -2.22
C GLY A 62 4.31 -0.44 -1.39
N ALA A 63 4.54 -0.47 -0.07
CA ALA A 63 4.24 0.67 0.81
C ALA A 63 5.10 1.88 0.45
N ILE A 64 6.41 1.67 0.29
CA ILE A 64 7.36 2.72 -0.11
C ILE A 64 6.99 3.30 -1.48
N ALA A 65 6.59 2.46 -2.45
CA ALA A 65 6.15 2.95 -3.75
C ALA A 65 4.91 3.87 -3.66
N SER A 66 3.94 3.50 -2.80
CA SER A 66 2.74 4.31 -2.55
C SER A 66 3.09 5.63 -1.86
N TRP A 67 3.99 5.59 -0.88
CA TRP A 67 4.45 6.80 -0.16
C TRP A 67 5.32 7.70 -1.02
N LEU A 68 6.12 7.15 -1.92
CA LEU A 68 6.88 7.93 -2.90
C LEU A 68 5.93 8.66 -3.84
N THR A 69 4.88 7.98 -4.30
CA THR A 69 3.82 8.60 -5.12
C THR A 69 3.13 9.73 -4.34
N ALA A 70 2.79 9.49 -3.07
CA ALA A 70 2.23 10.53 -2.19
C ALA A 70 3.16 11.72 -1.98
N THR A 71 4.45 11.46 -1.86
CA THR A 71 5.49 12.50 -1.73
C THR A 71 5.55 13.35 -2.99
N ILE A 72 5.59 12.71 -4.17
CA ILE A 72 5.59 13.39 -5.46
C ILE A 72 4.32 14.22 -5.63
N ALA A 73 3.15 13.64 -5.34
CA ALA A 73 1.89 14.38 -5.35
C ALA A 73 1.98 15.62 -4.45
N GLY A 74 2.40 15.45 -3.19
CA GLY A 74 2.56 16.54 -2.22
C GLY A 74 3.62 17.60 -2.53
N ILE A 75 4.47 17.41 -3.54
CA ILE A 75 5.40 18.43 -4.07
C ILE A 75 4.72 19.33 -5.10
N PHE A 76 3.74 18.80 -5.85
CA PHE A 76 3.06 19.52 -6.93
C PHE A 76 1.80 20.30 -6.49
N ILE A 77 1.50 20.30 -5.19
CA ILE A 77 0.35 20.95 -4.52
C ILE A 77 0.82 21.64 -3.24
#